data_AF-A0A3D1HW23-F1
#
_entry.id   AF-A0A3D1HW23-F1
#
_cell.length_a   1.000
_cell.length_b   1.000
_cell.length_c   1.000
_cell.angle_alpha   90.00
_cell.angle_beta   90.00
_cell.angle_gamma   90.00
#
_symmetry.space_group_name_H-M   'P 1'
#
loop_
_entity.id
_entity.type
_entity.pdbx_description
1 polymer ?
#
loop_
_entity_poly.entity_id
_entity_poly.type
_entity_poly.pdbx_seq_one_letter_code
_entity_poly.pdbx_strand_id
1 'polypeptide(L)' 'MTSKELTMNDSYLITKKKENDKTEIIKLSYRSNLINTFRDIDEEVFSKIGNLNVNDICQFRKIVSIAYDNKYNIFQLTRL' A
#
# COMPACT_ATOMS: atom_id res chain seq x y z
N MET A 1 25.97 -7.91 -6.34
CA MET A 1 24.53 -7.58 -6.40
C MET A 1 24.43 -6.07 -6.52
N THR A 2 24.02 -5.58 -7.68
CA THR A 2 23.85 -4.15 -7.95
C THR A 2 22.55 -3.69 -7.32
N SER A 3 22.56 -2.51 -6.69
CA SER A 3 21.49 -1.90 -5.89
C SER A 3 20.13 -1.69 -6.60
N LYS A 4 19.93 -2.26 -7.80
CA LYS A 4 18.68 -2.25 -8.59
C LYS A 4 17.78 -3.46 -8.33
N GLU A 5 18.27 -4.52 -7.68
CA GLU A 5 17.45 -5.73 -7.41
C GLU A 5 16.49 -5.54 -6.22
N LEU A 6 16.67 -4.51 -5.39
CA LEU A 6 15.75 -4.18 -4.30
C LEU A 6 14.40 -3.62 -4.78
N THR A 7 14.32 -3.07 -5.99
CA THR A 7 13.16 -2.28 -6.44
C THR A 7 11.97 -3.08 -7.00
N MET A 8 12.14 -4.34 -7.41
CA MET A 8 11.05 -5.11 -8.06
C MET A 8 10.11 -5.80 -7.07
N ASN A 9 10.65 -6.32 -5.95
CA ASN A 9 9.84 -6.89 -4.85
C ASN A 9 9.15 -5.82 -3.99
N ASP A 10 9.37 -4.54 -4.30
CA ASP A 10 8.74 -3.39 -3.64
C ASP A 10 7.43 -2.94 -4.32
N SER A 11 6.90 -3.74 -5.24
CA SER A 11 5.64 -3.43 -5.93
C SER A 11 4.44 -3.92 -5.12
N TYR A 12 3.43 -3.07 -5.00
CA TYR A 12 2.20 -3.33 -4.27
C TYR A 12 0.97 -3.08 -5.14
N LEU A 13 0.05 -4.04 -5.12
CA LEU A 13 -1.29 -3.89 -5.68
C LEU A 13 -2.24 -3.43 -4.58
N ILE A 14 -2.86 -2.26 -4.77
CA ILE A 14 -3.86 -1.70 -3.86
C ILE A 14 -5.24 -1.98 -4.42
N THR A 15 -6.10 -2.56 -3.60
CA THR A 15 -7.50 -2.87 -3.95
C THR A 15 -8.45 -2.35 -2.88
N LYS A 16 -9.73 -2.12 -3.24
CA LYS A 16 -10.79 -1.73 -2.30
C LYS A 16 -11.95 -2.72 -2.39
N LYS A 17 -12.42 -3.19 -1.24
CA LYS A 17 -13.62 -4.05 -1.16
C LYS A 17 -14.89 -3.18 -1.22
N LYS A 18 -15.76 -3.46 -2.18
CA LYS A 18 -17.09 -2.85 -2.32
C LYS A 18 -18.18 -3.68 -1.64
N GLU A 19 -19.38 -3.10 -1.49
CA GLU A 19 -20.50 -3.70 -0.72
C GLU A 19 -21.00 -5.05 -1.27
N ASN A 20 -20.78 -5.34 -2.55
CA ASN A 20 -21.22 -6.59 -3.20
C ASN A 20 -20.13 -7.69 -3.24
N ASP A 21 -19.22 -7.71 -2.27
CA ASP A 21 -18.02 -8.57 -2.24
C ASP A 21 -17.10 -8.46 -3.46
N LYS A 22 -17.31 -7.45 -4.31
CA LYS A 22 -16.44 -7.13 -5.44
C LYS A 22 -15.22 -6.39 -4.94
N THR A 23 -14.04 -6.89 -5.29
CA THR A 23 -12.77 -6.22 -5.08
C THR A 23 -12.41 -5.43 -6.33
N GLU A 24 -12.25 -4.13 -6.20
CA GLU A 24 -11.81 -3.26 -7.29
C GLU A 24 -10.30 -3.02 -7.17
N ILE A 25 -9.59 -3.18 -8.28
CA ILE A 25 -8.18 -2.77 -8.37
C ILE A 25 -8.16 -1.25 -8.44
N ILE A 26 -7.51 -0.63 -7.46
CA ILE A 26 -7.42 0.83 -7.37
C ILE A 26 -6.16 1.32 -8.08
N LYS A 27 -4.98 0.80 -7.69
CA LYS A 27 -3.70 1.30 -8.19
C LYS A 27 -2.57 0.31 -7.93
N LEU A 28 -1.56 0.34 -8.79
CA LEU A 28 -0.25 -0.26 -8.54
C LEU A 28 0.68 0.83 -7.99
N SER A 29 1.44 0.50 -6.96
CA SER A 29 2.42 1.41 -6.35
C SER A 29 3.71 0.70 -6.00
N TYR A 30 4.73 1.48 -5.68
CA TYR A 30 6.00 1.00 -5.16
C TYR A 30 6.16 1.43 -3.70
N ARG A 31 6.92 0.69 -2.89
CA ARG A 31 7.15 1.00 -1.46
C ARG A 31 7.49 2.47 -1.23
N SER A 32 8.43 2.99 -2.03
CA SER A 32 8.92 4.37 -1.95
C SER A 32 7.85 5.43 -2.21
N ASN A 33 6.79 5.11 -2.95
CA ASN A 33 5.71 6.04 -3.29
C ASN A 33 4.36 5.66 -2.66
N LEU A 34 4.35 4.69 -1.74
CA LEU A 34 3.12 4.10 -1.22
C LEU A 34 2.29 5.12 -0.41
N ILE A 35 2.95 5.95 0.42
CA ILE A 35 2.29 7.00 1.21
C ILE A 35 1.60 8.03 0.32
N ASN A 36 2.31 8.52 -0.70
CA ASN A 36 1.75 9.49 -1.65
C ASN A 36 0.58 8.85 -2.40
N THR A 37 0.73 7.60 -2.83
CA THR A 37 -0.33 6.88 -3.51
C THR A 37 -1.59 6.75 -2.65
N PHE A 38 -1.43 6.50 -1.35
CA PHE A 38 -2.56 6.45 -0.42
C PHE A 38 -3.25 7.80 -0.25
N ARG A 39 -2.49 8.89 -0.12
CA ARG A 39 -3.07 10.24 -0.07
C ARG A 39 -3.84 10.59 -1.34
N ASP A 40 -3.31 10.23 -2.51
CA ASP A 40 -3.99 10.46 -3.80
C ASP A 40 -5.29 9.66 -3.94
N ILE A 41 -5.37 8.49 -3.31
CA ILE A 41 -6.53 7.58 -3.40
C ILE A 41 -7.67 8.06 -2.49
N ASP A 42 -7.36 8.39 -1.24
CA ASP A 42 -8.37 8.72 -0.22
C ASP A 42 -7.68 9.48 0.94
N GLU A 43 -7.54 10.80 0.76
CA GLU A 43 -6.81 11.66 1.71
C GLU A 43 -7.41 11.60 3.13
N GLU A 44 -8.74 11.50 3.25
CA GLU A 44 -9.42 11.46 4.54
C GLU A 44 -9.00 10.23 5.35
N VAL A 45 -9.06 9.05 4.72
CA VAL A 45 -8.65 7.77 5.31
C VAL A 45 -7.15 7.75 5.61
N PHE A 46 -6.34 8.24 4.68
CA PHE A 46 -4.88 8.07 4.72
C PHE A 46 -4.11 9.26 5.32
N SER A 47 -4.80 10.29 5.77
CA SER A 47 -4.24 11.44 6.50
C SER A 47 -3.35 11.00 7.69
N LYS A 48 -3.81 9.99 8.44
CA LYS A 48 -3.12 9.43 9.62
C LYS A 48 -1.83 8.64 9.28
N ILE A 49 -1.67 8.23 8.03
CA ILE A 49 -0.53 7.44 7.55
C ILE A 49 0.64 8.34 7.10
N GLY A 50 0.38 9.63 6.84
CA GLY A 50 1.37 10.55 6.30
C GLY A 50 2.70 10.70 7.06
N ASN A 51 2.68 10.44 8.37
CA ASN A 51 3.87 10.53 9.24
C ASN A 51 4.56 9.17 9.46
N LEU A 52 4.01 8.09 8.90
CA LEU A 52 4.55 6.74 9.07
C LEU A 52 5.63 6.44 8.03
N ASN A 53 6.69 5.79 8.48
CA ASN A 53 7.79 5.35 7.64
C ASN A 53 7.49 3.97 7.05
N VAL A 54 7.32 3.90 5.73
CA VAL A 54 7.12 2.64 5.00
C VAL A 54 8.29 1.67 5.12
N ASN A 55 9.52 2.13 5.37
CA ASN A 55 10.69 1.27 5.49
C ASN A 55 10.86 0.66 6.89
N ASP A 56 10.17 1.21 7.90
CA ASP A 56 10.09 0.62 9.23
C ASP A 56 8.99 -0.45 9.24
N ILE A 57 9.35 -1.68 9.60
CA ILE A 57 8.42 -2.83 9.53
C ILE A 57 7.23 -2.69 10.50
N CYS A 58 7.44 -2.12 11.68
CA CYS A 58 6.40 -1.93 12.68
C CYS A 58 5.41 -0.85 12.20
N GLN A 59 5.91 0.22 11.63
CA GLN A 59 5.09 1.29 11.06
C GLN A 59 4.38 0.83 9.78
N PHE A 60 5.05 0.07 8.92
CA PHE A 60 4.43 -0.52 7.74
C PHE A 60 3.24 -1.42 8.08
N ARG A 61 3.34 -2.25 9.12
CA ARG A 61 2.20 -3.04 9.61
C ARG A 61 1.03 -2.16 10.07
N LYS A 62 1.30 -1.02 10.70
CA LYS A 62 0.25 -0.04 11.05
C LYS A 62 -0.43 0.53 9.81
N ILE A 63 0.35 0.85 8.77
CA ILE A 63 -0.20 1.31 7.47
C ILE A 63 -1.16 0.27 6.90
N VAL A 64 -0.73 -1.00 6.85
CA VAL A 64 -1.55 -2.10 6.33
C VAL A 64 -2.82 -2.29 7.17
N SER A 65 -2.72 -2.20 8.49
CA SER A 65 -3.88 -2.30 9.38
C SER A 65 -4.90 -1.19 9.11
N ILE A 66 -4.44 0.06 9.04
CA ILE A 66 -5.33 1.21 8.76
C ILE A 66 -5.99 1.08 7.38
N ALA A 67 -5.24 0.62 6.36
CA ALA A 67 -5.81 0.35 5.04
C ALA A 67 -6.91 -0.71 5.13
N TYR A 68 -6.65 -1.82 5.82
CA TYR A 68 -7.59 -2.93 5.98
C TYR A 68 -8.88 -2.51 6.70
N ASP A 69 -8.76 -1.75 7.79
CA ASP A 69 -9.90 -1.22 8.55
C ASP A 69 -10.80 -0.32 7.69
N ASN A 70 -10.24 0.29 6.64
CA ASN A 70 -10.93 1.13 5.67
C ASN A 70 -11.26 0.39 4.36
N LYS A 71 -11.30 -0.95 4.39
CA LYS A 71 -11.63 -1.83 3.26
C LYS A 71 -10.63 -1.82 2.11
N TYR A 72 -9.41 -1.32 2.33
CA TYR A 72 -8.32 -1.41 1.36
C TYR A 72 -7.44 -2.63 1.65
N ASN A 73 -7.03 -3.35 0.61
CA ASN A 73 -6.02 -4.41 0.73
C ASN A 73 -4.77 -4.06 -0.06
N ILE A 74 -3.62 -4.45 0.48
CA ILE A 74 -2.29 -4.21 -0.08
C ILE A 74 -1.63 -5.56 -0.31
N PHE A 75 -1.43 -5.94 -1.57
CA PHE A 75 -0.78 -7.19 -1.94
C PHE A 75 0.62 -6.92 -2.46
N GLN A 76 1.64 -7.53 -1.85
CA GLN A 76 2.99 -7.48 -2.38
C GLN A 76 3.08 -8.37 -3.62
N LEU A 77 3.54 -7.81 -4.73
CA LEU A 77 3.76 -8.57 -5.95
C LEU A 77 5.18 -9.10 -5.94
N THR A 78 5.31 -10.43 -5.77
CA THR A 78 6.58 -11.14 -5.92
C THR A 78 6.70 -11.68 -7.34
N ARG A 79 7.88 -11.54 -7.94
CA ARG A 79 8.16 -12.20 -9.23
C ARG A 79 8.28 -13.71 -8.99
N LEU A 80 7.55 -14.50 -9.79
CA LEU A 80 7.72 -15.95 -9.90
C LEU A 80 8.98 -16.29 -10.70
#